data_AF-A0A357D626-F1
#
_entry.id   AF-A0A357D626-F1
#
_cell.length_a   1.000
_cell.length_b   1.000
_cell.length_c   1.000
_cell.angle_alpha   90.00
_cell.angle_beta   90.00
_cell.angle_gamma   90.00
#
_symmetry.space_group_name_H-M   'P 1'
#
loop_
_entity.id
_entity.type
_entity.pdbx_description
1 polymer ?
#
loop_
_entity_poly.entity_id
_entity_poly.type
_entity_poly.pdbx_seq_one_letter_code
_entity_poly.pdbx_strand_id
1 'polypeptide(L)' 'LSKDLVYDMTKALFENADEIAIGHPKGIELDPAYSVSSISIPMHPGAEKYYQEIGVL' A
#
# COMPACT_ATOMS: atom_id res chain seq x y z
N LEU A 1 -12.02 0.30 9.88
CA LEU A 1 -12.16 1.46 8.96
C LEU A 1 -13.07 1.02 7.82
N SER A 2 -13.69 1.95 7.06
CA SER A 2 -14.47 1.52 5.88
C SER A 2 -13.53 0.93 4.83
N LYS A 3 -14.08 0.04 3.99
CA LYS A 3 -13.32 -0.56 2.89
C LYS A 3 -12.75 0.51 1.97
N ASP A 4 -13.58 1.47 1.59
CA ASP A 4 -13.22 2.53 0.64
C ASP A 4 -12.12 3.43 1.21
N LEU A 5 -12.24 3.83 2.48
CA LEU A 5 -11.21 4.64 3.12
C LEU A 5 -9.85 3.95 3.13
N VAL A 6 -9.80 2.65 3.47
CA VAL A 6 -8.52 1.93 3.48
C VAL A 6 -7.98 1.74 2.06
N TYR A 7 -8.83 1.47 1.08
CA TYR A 7 -8.42 1.40 -0.32
C TYR A 7 -7.78 2.72 -0.78
N ASP A 8 -8.46 3.85 -0.54
CA ASP A 8 -7.98 5.18 -0.93
C ASP A 8 -6.67 5.54 -0.21
N MET A 9 -6.55 5.20 1.08
CA MET A 9 -5.32 5.40 1.84
C MET A 9 -4.15 4.56 1.31
N THR A 10 -4.36 3.26 1.06
CA THR A 10 -3.31 2.37 0.53
C THR A 10 -2.89 2.84 -0.86
N LYS A 11 -3.85 3.18 -1.71
CA LYS A 11 -3.58 3.72 -3.05
C LYS A 11 -2.77 5.02 -2.99
N ALA A 12 -3.21 5.99 -2.19
CA ALA A 12 -2.52 7.26 -2.04
C ALA A 12 -1.09 7.09 -1.51
N LEU A 13 -0.85 6.13 -0.60
CA LEU A 13 0.48 5.88 -0.06
C LEU A 13 1.48 5.45 -1.15
N PHE A 14 1.11 4.47 -1.98
CA PHE A 14 2.03 3.91 -2.97
C PHE A 14 2.09 4.72 -4.27
N GLU A 15 0.99 5.33 -4.71
CA GLU A 15 0.99 6.15 -5.94
C GLU A 15 1.69 7.50 -5.75
N ASN A 16 1.90 7.95 -4.51
CA ASN A 16 2.60 9.20 -4.19
C ASN A 16 3.93 8.95 -3.47
N ALA A 17 4.52 7.76 -3.60
CA ALA A 17 5.79 7.41 -2.95
C ALA A 17 6.93 8.37 -3.30
N ASP A 18 6.99 8.85 -4.54
CA ASP A 18 7.99 9.84 -4.99
C ASP A 18 7.83 11.19 -4.27
N GLU A 19 6.60 11.65 -4.04
CA GLU A 19 6.34 12.88 -3.29
C GLU A 19 6.67 12.70 -1.80
N ILE A 20 6.35 11.54 -1.23
CA ILE A 20 6.75 11.19 0.13
C ILE A 20 8.27 11.16 0.27
N ALA A 21 9.00 10.69 -0.74
CA ALA A 21 10.46 10.65 -0.75
C ALA A 21 11.10 12.04 -0.66
N ILE A 22 10.43 13.09 -1.15
CA ILE A 22 10.87 14.49 -0.99
C ILE A 22 10.84 14.91 0.48
N GLY A 23 9.78 14.52 1.20
CA GLY A 23 9.61 14.83 2.62
C GLY A 23 10.41 13.93 3.57
N HIS A 24 10.62 12.66 3.19
CA HIS A 24 11.37 11.69 3.99
C HIS A 24 12.00 10.59 3.10
N PRO A 25 13.32 10.32 3.19
CA PRO A 25 14.02 9.38 2.30
C PRO A 25 13.44 7.97 2.25
N LYS A 26 12.77 7.52 3.32
CA LYS A 26 12.10 6.20 3.38
C LYS A 26 10.98 6.03 2.36
N GLY A 27 10.45 7.11 1.79
CA GLY A 27 9.47 7.03 0.69
C GLY A 27 9.98 6.23 -0.51
N ILE A 28 11.29 6.24 -0.76
CA ILE A 28 11.95 5.47 -1.82
C ILE A 28 11.84 3.95 -1.60
N GLU A 29 11.69 3.53 -0.34
CA GLU A 29 11.59 2.10 0.02
C GLU A 29 10.13 1.59 0.10
N LEU A 30 9.15 2.40 -0.29
CA LEU A 30 7.76 1.96 -0.36
C LEU A 30 7.57 1.00 -1.54
N ASP A 31 7.60 -0.30 -1.25
CA ASP A 31 7.41 -1.37 -2.22
C ASP A 31 6.13 -2.17 -1.89
N PRO A 32 5.10 -2.14 -2.76
CA PRO A 32 3.87 -2.91 -2.56
C PRO A 32 4.09 -4.44 -2.52
N ALA A 33 5.00 -4.98 -3.33
CA ALA A 33 5.29 -6.41 -3.37
C ALA A 33 6.03 -6.87 -2.11
N TYR A 34 6.97 -6.06 -1.62
CA TYR A 34 7.60 -6.32 -0.33
C TYR A 34 6.58 -6.24 0.82
N SER A 35 5.63 -5.30 0.76
CA SER A 35 4.62 -5.09 1.79
C SER A 35 3.73 -6.31 2.03
N VAL A 36 3.52 -7.15 1.01
CA VAL A 36 2.71 -8.38 1.11
C VAL A 36 3.53 -9.66 1.33
N SER A 37 4.86 -9.58 1.29
CA SER A 37 5.76 -10.74 1.24
C SER A 37 5.76 -11.64 2.49
N SER A 38 5.35 -11.14 3.65
CA SER A 38 5.43 -11.89 4.91
C SER A 38 4.31 -11.53 5.88
N ILE A 39 3.07 -11.58 5.40
CA ILE A 39 1.89 -11.30 6.21
C ILE A 39 1.36 -12.58 6.88
N SER A 40 1.20 -12.54 8.20
CA SER A 40 0.74 -13.68 9.01
C SER A 40 -0.71 -13.54 9.51
N ILE A 41 -1.35 -12.40 9.24
CA ILE A 41 -2.74 -12.12 9.62
C ILE A 41 -3.56 -11.68 8.39
N PRO A 42 -4.89 -11.84 8.39
CA PRO A 42 -5.71 -11.38 7.27
C PRO A 42 -5.52 -9.87 7.00
N MET A 43 -5.37 -9.52 5.72
CA MET A 43 -5.30 -8.13 5.28
C MET A 43 -6.66 -7.45 5.43
N HIS A 44 -6.67 -6.13 5.66
CA HIS A 44 -7.92 -5.37 5.57
C HIS A 44 -8.47 -5.40 4.12
N PRO A 45 -9.79 -5.60 3.90
CA PRO A 45 -10.36 -5.77 2.55
C PRO A 45 -10.11 -4.61 1.56
N GLY A 46 -9.90 -3.40 2.09
CA GLY A 46 -9.56 -2.22 1.27
C GLY A 46 -8.13 -2.29 0.72
N ALA A 47 -7.16 -2.68 1.56
CA ALA A 47 -5.77 -2.84 1.15
C ALA A 47 -5.59 -4.08 0.26
N GLU A 48 -6.27 -5.18 0.61
CA GLU A 48 -6.31 -6.40 -0.21
C GLU A 48 -6.76 -6.11 -1.65
N LYS A 49 -7.84 -5.34 -1.81
CA LYS A 49 -8.32 -4.91 -3.13
C LYS A 49 -7.25 -4.16 -3.93
N TYR A 50 -6.54 -3.21 -3.29
CA TYR A 50 -5.48 -2.45 -3.96
C TYR A 50 -4.33 -3.37 -4.42
N TYR A 51 -3.83 -4.24 -3.54
CA TYR A 51 -2.72 -5.13 -3.87
C TYR A 51 -3.08 -6.16 -4.97
N GLN A 52 -4.32 -6.65 -5.01
CA GLN A 52 -4.83 -7.47 -6.10
C GLN A 52 -4.90 -6.70 -7.43
N GLU A 53 -5.34 -5.43 -7.39
CA GLU A 53 -5.48 -4.57 -8.58
C GLU A 53 -4.13 -4.32 -9.26
N ILE A 54 -3.07 -4.14 -8.48
CA ILE A 54 -1.70 -3.96 -9.00
C ILE A 54 -0.95 -5.28 -9.22
N GLY A 55 -1.58 -6.43 -8.93
CA GLY A 55 -1.04 -7.76 -9.22
C GLY A 55 0.09 -8.24 -8.31
N VAL A 56 0.17 -7.73 -7.07
CA VAL A 56 1.18 -8.17 -6.09
C VAL A 56 0.64 -9.16 -5.05
N LEU A 57 -0.68 -9.35 -5.01
CA LEU A 57 -1.38 -10.34 -4.18
C LEU A 57 -2.19 -11.29 -5.07
#